data_AF-A0A533UMK9-F1
#
_entry.id   AF-A0A533UMK9-F1
#
_cell.length_a   1.000
_cell.length_b   1.000
_cell.length_c   1.000
_cell.angle_alpha   90.00
_cell.angle_beta   90.00
_cell.angle_gamma   90.00
#
_symmetry.space_group_name_H-M   'P 1'
#
loop_
_entity.id
_entity.type
_entity.pdbx_description
1 polymer ?
#
loop_
_entity_poly.entity_id
_entity_poly.type
_entity_poly.pdbx_seq_one_letter_code
_entity_poly.pdbx_strand_id
1 'polypeptide(L)'
;MPKRSSSKRSKVDTALSTRTKKAIDSLPEHAQHIFKKAHANAVKQYQDPAKRRGGKSQSAEEVAHKAAWAAVKQKYKKQGDEWVRK
;
A
#
# COMPACT_ATOMS: atom_id res chain seq x y z
N MET A 1 13.27 -0.49 -30.14
CA MET A 1 13.28 -0.25 -28.68
C MET A 1 11.90 -0.56 -28.09
N PRO A 2 11.67 -1.64 -27.33
CA PRO A 2 10.37 -1.85 -26.72
C PRO A 2 10.25 -1.09 -25.39
N LYS A 3 9.48 0.00 -25.38
CA LYS A 3 8.96 0.63 -24.16
C LYS A 3 7.91 -0.33 -23.57
N ARG A 4 8.30 -1.16 -22.59
CA ARG A 4 7.35 -2.02 -21.85
C ARG A 4 6.45 -1.15 -20.98
N SER A 5 5.37 -0.63 -21.55
CA SER A 5 4.20 -0.17 -20.81
C SER A 5 3.54 -1.38 -20.15
N SER A 6 3.88 -1.65 -18.90
CA SER A 6 3.21 -2.65 -18.07
C SER A 6 1.85 -2.14 -17.63
N SER A 7 0.92 -2.02 -18.57
CA SER A 7 -0.52 -1.91 -18.31
C SER A 7 -1.05 -3.30 -17.95
N LYS A 8 -0.91 -3.68 -16.67
CA LYS A 8 -1.77 -4.69 -16.04
C LYS A 8 -2.41 -4.04 -14.82
N ARG A 9 -3.46 -3.27 -15.06
CA ARG A 9 -4.46 -2.93 -14.03
C ARG A 9 -5.21 -4.22 -13.71
N SER A 10 -4.67 -5.00 -12.78
CA SER A 10 -5.37 -6.13 -12.18
C SER A 10 -6.50 -5.59 -11.32
N LYS A 11 -7.71 -5.71 -11.88
CA LYS A 11 -9.02 -5.46 -11.28
C LYS A 11 -9.24 -6.48 -10.15
N VAL A 12 -8.58 -6.31 -9.01
CA VAL A 12 -8.78 -7.10 -7.78
C VAL A 12 -8.58 -6.20 -6.55
N ASP A 13 -9.17 -5.01 -6.62
CA ASP A 13 -9.26 -4.10 -5.49
C ASP A 13 -10.47 -4.53 -4.69
N THR A 14 -10.29 -5.35 -3.65
CA THR A 14 -11.05 -5.42 -2.38
C THR A 14 -10.68 -6.74 -1.69
N ALA A 15 -10.34 -6.67 -0.41
CA ALA A 15 -9.73 -7.72 0.43
C ALA A 15 -8.26 -8.00 0.08
N LEU A 16 -7.38 -7.47 0.94
CA LEU A 16 -5.95 -7.75 1.05
C LEU A 16 -5.59 -9.08 0.38
N SER A 17 -5.02 -9.06 -0.83
CA SER A 17 -4.63 -10.29 -1.52
C SER A 17 -3.79 -11.14 -0.56
N THR A 18 -3.99 -12.45 -0.56
CA THR A 18 -3.28 -13.41 0.31
C THR A 18 -1.77 -13.18 0.34
N ARG A 19 -1.19 -12.75 -0.78
CA ARG A 19 0.22 -12.34 -0.90
C ARG A 19 0.58 -11.15 -0.01
N THR A 20 -0.27 -10.12 0.03
CA THR A 20 -0.07 -8.91 0.81
C THR A 20 -0.24 -9.19 2.30
N LYS A 21 -1.21 -10.03 2.67
CA LYS A 21 -1.36 -10.48 4.06
C LYS A 21 -0.11 -11.21 4.55
N LYS A 22 0.38 -12.20 3.78
CA LYS A 22 1.65 -12.89 4.09
C LYS A 22 2.84 -11.93 4.18
N ALA A 23 2.91 -10.93 3.30
CA ALA A 23 3.97 -9.93 3.35
C ALA A 23 3.88 -9.06 4.61
N ILE A 24 2.68 -8.71 5.07
CA ILE A 24 2.49 -7.95 6.32
C ILE A 24 2.80 -8.84 7.53
N ASP A 25 2.40 -10.11 7.50
CA ASP A 25 2.69 -11.06 8.57
C ASP A 25 4.21 -11.32 8.71
N SER A 26 4.97 -11.23 7.61
CA SER A 26 6.44 -11.29 7.62
C SER A 26 7.14 -10.01 8.11
N LEU A 27 6.39 -8.91 8.33
CA LEU A 27 6.95 -7.67 8.84
C LEU A 27 7.12 -7.73 10.36
N PRO A 28 8.17 -7.08 10.91
CA PRO A 28 8.27 -6.83 12.34
C PRO A 28 7.03 -6.11 12.89
N GLU A 29 6.67 -6.34 14.15
CA GLU A 29 5.48 -5.79 14.79
C GLU A 29 5.36 -4.25 14.62
N HIS A 30 6.47 -3.55 14.76
CA HIS A 30 6.52 -2.10 14.59
C HIS A 30 6.22 -1.66 13.15
N ALA A 31 6.63 -2.43 12.14
CA ALA A 31 6.28 -2.16 10.75
C ALA A 31 4.79 -2.41 10.46
N GLN A 32 4.18 -3.44 11.06
CA GLN A 32 2.74 -3.66 10.99
C GLN A 32 1.96 -2.49 11.61
N HIS A 33 2.45 -1.95 12.72
CA HIS A 33 1.86 -0.78 13.36
C HIS A 33 1.93 0.46 12.45
N ILE A 34 3.08 0.70 11.82
CA ILE A 34 3.24 1.79 10.83
C ILE A 34 2.27 1.61 9.67
N PHE A 35 2.14 0.38 9.15
CA PHE A 35 1.21 0.08 8.07
C PHE A 35 -0.23 0.44 8.47
N LYS A 36 -0.72 -0.06 9.61
CA LYS A 36 -2.08 0.21 10.11
C LYS A 36 -2.32 1.71 10.32
N LYS A 37 -1.35 2.41 10.93
CA LYS A 37 -1.44 3.85 11.19
C LYS A 37 -1.44 4.69 9.91
N ALA A 38 -0.55 4.37 8.97
CA ALA A 38 -0.47 5.03 7.67
C ALA A 38 -1.73 4.76 6.84
N HIS A 39 -2.25 3.54 6.88
CA HIS A 39 -3.51 3.17 6.23
C HIS A 39 -4.68 3.97 6.80
N ALA A 40 -4.86 3.98 8.12
CA ALA A 40 -5.93 4.74 8.77
C ALA A 40 -5.85 6.24 8.46
N ASN A 41 -4.64 6.81 8.50
CA ASN A 41 -4.44 8.22 8.19
C ASN A 41 -4.76 8.53 6.71
N ALA A 42 -4.28 7.68 5.79
CA ALA A 42 -4.53 7.87 4.37
C ALA A 42 -6.01 7.66 4.01
N VAL A 43 -6.70 6.68 4.61
CA VAL A 43 -8.16 6.52 4.43
C VAL A 43 -8.88 7.79 4.89
N LYS A 44 -8.55 8.32 6.07
CA LYS A 44 -9.14 9.56 6.59
C LYS A 44 -8.87 10.76 5.67
N GLN A 45 -7.66 10.86 5.14
CA GLN A 45 -7.25 11.97 4.28
C GLN A 45 -7.88 11.91 2.89
N TYR A 46 -8.05 10.72 2.35
CA TYR A 46 -8.71 10.51 1.06
C TYR A 46 -10.19 10.19 1.20
N GLN A 47 -10.78 10.21 2.40
CA GLN A 47 -12.18 9.82 2.63
C GLN A 47 -13.12 10.66 1.76
N ASP A 48 -12.82 11.95 1.60
CA ASP A 48 -13.49 12.84 0.65
C ASP A 48 -13.12 12.52 -0.80
N PRO A 49 -14.07 12.01 -1.62
CA PRO A 49 -13.83 11.76 -3.04
C PRO A 49 -13.56 13.04 -3.84
N ALA A 50 -14.05 14.20 -3.37
CA ALA A 50 -13.82 15.51 -3.98
C ALA A 50 -12.35 15.98 -3.88
N LYS A 51 -11.59 15.48 -2.90
CA LYS A 51 -10.15 15.78 -2.74
C LYS A 51 -9.25 14.87 -3.59
N ARG A 52 -9.82 13.92 -4.35
CA ARG A 52 -9.07 12.95 -5.17
C ARG A 52 -8.97 13.42 -6.62
N ARG A 53 -7.74 13.48 -7.14
CA ARG A 53 -7.42 13.90 -8.53
C ARG A 53 -8.06 13.03 -9.63
N GLY A 54 -8.58 11.84 -9.30
CA GLY A 54 -9.24 10.90 -10.22
C GLY A 54 -10.72 10.62 -9.94
N GLY A 55 -11.34 11.36 -9.01
CA GLY A 55 -12.75 11.17 -8.61
C GLY A 55 -13.07 9.73 -8.16
N LYS A 56 -14.25 9.23 -8.56
CA LYS A 56 -14.78 7.89 -8.21
C LYS A 56 -14.03 6.70 -8.82
N SER A 57 -13.05 6.95 -9.69
CA SER A 57 -12.31 5.89 -10.39
C SER A 57 -11.29 5.18 -9.51
N GLN A 58 -10.96 5.73 -8.34
CA GLN A 58 -10.04 5.13 -7.37
C GLN A 58 -10.63 5.21 -5.95
N SER A 59 -10.67 4.06 -5.28
CA SER A 59 -11.15 3.97 -3.89
C SER A 59 -10.12 4.57 -2.92
N ALA A 60 -10.58 5.23 -1.86
CA ALA A 60 -9.69 5.76 -0.80
C ALA A 60 -8.84 4.66 -0.21
N GLU A 61 -9.42 3.47 -0.07
CA GLU A 61 -8.76 2.27 0.42
C GLU A 61 -7.60 1.85 -0.48
N GLU A 62 -7.75 1.94 -1.79
CA GLU A 62 -6.70 1.54 -2.74
C GLU A 62 -5.50 2.52 -2.67
N VAL A 63 -5.79 3.82 -2.56
CA VAL A 63 -4.76 4.85 -2.37
C VAL A 63 -4.10 4.70 -1.00
N ALA A 64 -4.89 4.47 0.05
CA ALA A 64 -4.41 4.28 1.41
C ALA A 64 -3.55 3.03 1.54
N HIS A 65 -3.90 1.96 0.84
CA HIS A 65 -3.13 0.73 0.79
C HIS A 65 -1.74 0.96 0.20
N LYS A 66 -1.66 1.69 -0.92
CA LYS A 66 -0.39 2.05 -1.56
C LYS A 66 0.43 2.99 -0.67
N ALA A 67 -0.21 3.97 -0.05
CA ALA A 67 0.44 4.91 0.88
C ALA A 67 1.00 4.20 2.12
N ALA A 68 0.27 3.25 2.68
CA ALA A 68 0.70 2.46 3.83
C ALA A 68 1.95 1.62 3.50
N TRP A 69 1.96 0.94 2.34
CA TRP A 69 3.16 0.22 1.89
C TRP A 69 4.35 1.12 1.62
N ALA A 70 4.11 2.33 1.10
CA ALA A 70 5.17 3.31 0.92
C ALA A 70 5.77 3.73 2.28
N ALA A 71 4.93 3.98 3.29
CA ALA A 71 5.38 4.32 4.64
C ALA A 71 6.23 3.20 5.28
N VAL A 72 5.81 1.93 5.14
CA VAL A 72 6.61 0.79 5.59
C VAL A 72 7.96 0.76 4.86
N LYS A 73 7.98 0.88 3.54
CA LYS A 73 9.21 0.87 2.72
C LYS A 73 10.15 2.05 3.00
N GLN A 74 9.64 3.16 3.53
CA GLN A 74 10.46 4.30 3.94
C GLN A 74 11.22 4.01 5.25
N LYS A 75 10.59 3.28 6.17
CA LYS A 75 11.15 2.96 7.50
C LYS A 75 11.87 1.61 7.53
N TYR A 76 11.50 0.70 6.64
CA TYR A 76 12.02 -0.65 6.54
C TYR A 76 12.47 -0.94 5.12
N LYS A 77 13.64 -1.56 4.99
CA LYS A 77 14.19 -2.02 3.73
C LYS A 77 14.13 -3.55 3.71
N LYS A 78 13.60 -4.12 2.63
CA LYS A 78 13.67 -5.56 2.41
C LYS A 78 15.14 -5.94 2.14
N GLN A 79 15.72 -6.77 3.01
CA GLN A 79 17.02 -7.40 2.81
C GLN A 79 16.80 -8.91 2.67
N GLY A 80 16.94 -9.43 1.44
CA GLY A 80 16.60 -10.82 1.14
C GLY A 80 15.12 -11.11 1.40
N ASP A 81 14.84 -11.98 2.37
CA ASP A 81 13.50 -12.36 2.80
C ASP A 81 12.98 -11.61 4.03
N GLU A 82 13.85 -10.82 4.68
CA GLU A 82 13.52 -10.10 5.91
C GLU A 82 13.35 -8.60 5.68
N TRP A 83 12.60 -7.95 6.57
CA TRP A 83 12.44 -6.50 6.59
C TRP A 83 13.24 -5.90 7.73
N VAL A 84 14.31 -5.19 7.38
CA VAL A 84 15.22 -4.57 8.35
C VAL A 84 14.87 -3.09 8.47
N ARG A 85 14.82 -2.55 9.69
CA ARG A 85 14.63 -1.11 9.88
C ARG A 85 15.80 -0.37 9.22
N LYS A 86 15.48 0.64 8.43
CA LYS A 86 16.48 1.52 7.81
C LYS A 86 17.20 2.35 8.87
#